data_AF-A0A5C2S9N1-F1
#
_entry.id   AF-A0A5C2S9N1-F1
#
_cell.length_a   1.000
_cell.length_b   1.000
_cell.length_c   1.000
_cell.angle_alpha   90.00
_cell.angle_beta   90.00
_cell.angle_gamma   90.00
#
_symmetry.space_group_name_H-M   'P 1'
#
loop_
_entity.id
_entity.type
_entity.pdbx_description
1 polymer ?
#
loop_
_entity_poly.entity_id
_entity_poly.type
_entity_poly.pdbx_seq_one_letter_code
_entity_poly.pdbx_strand_id
1 'polypeptide(L)'
;MAATISRSSTFTERYEKDLHAAVGGKIDLHSEPIYTGFKKAIESDTVQNATRSAIEDLNSTVKDIRKAFRKIRQDLQRFDKERFEDKNGAVLQLSPEWDELHEHFLEILDISRENAIEAAAFMQQYTNTMLQDVKESDYPALKEELSNFAVKEEKAGTAKTEFSKLADNVYLFSTKIDLVLEDADTNIKEQIHKAQHRIADLHVRLKRISEKTTQLATACIASFATAALGVGLAIVTLSPEAFVLAITSTIAFGKSASGLSNLMHEKKGAKADLEDSSKEILQLIERQDTLAQIKTSVEQTKLDIKQLSSQINTFVNIWNAHDLHSFNEQLDYAVNPDVQINKFFPKKIANTRELYKTLIGLLEEYAKGSVDREDEETLCNPTDATTEA
;
A
#
# COMPACT_ATOMS: atom_id res chain seq x y z
N MET A 1 16.36 11.82 3.65
CA MET A 1 15.38 11.53 4.72
C MET A 1 14.86 12.85 5.27
N ALA A 2 13.70 13.31 4.78
CA ALA A 2 13.00 14.43 5.41
C ALA A 2 12.26 13.87 6.62
N ALA A 3 12.40 14.50 7.79
CA ALA A 3 11.60 14.14 8.95
C ALA A 3 10.15 14.53 8.66
N THR A 4 9.32 13.56 8.30
CA THR A 4 7.87 13.72 8.24
C THR A 4 7.39 13.84 9.69
N ILE A 5 7.42 15.06 10.22
CA ILE A 5 6.77 15.38 11.50
C ILE A 5 5.29 15.07 11.29
N SER A 6 4.76 14.12 12.06
CA SER A 6 3.34 13.76 12.04
C SER A 6 2.53 15.02 12.36
N ARG A 7 1.88 15.61 11.36
CA ARG A 7 1.08 16.84 11.51
C ARG A 7 -0.04 16.68 12.55
N SER A 8 -0.50 15.44 12.77
CA SER A 8 -1.51 15.11 13.78
C SER A 8 -1.01 15.31 15.22
N SER A 9 0.26 14.99 15.54
CA SER A 9 0.77 15.20 16.92
C SER A 9 0.92 16.68 17.26
N THR A 10 1.26 17.52 16.27
CA THR A 10 1.37 18.97 16.45
C THR A 10 0.02 19.65 16.69
N PHE A 11 -1.08 19.03 16.26
CA PHE A 11 -2.43 19.56 16.50
C PHE A 11 -2.83 19.41 17.96
N THR A 12 -2.69 18.22 18.55
CA THR A 12 -3.04 17.94 19.95
C THR A 12 -2.21 18.78 20.92
N GLU A 13 -0.89 18.88 20.71
CA GLU A 13 0.00 19.68 21.56
C GLU A 13 -0.32 21.19 21.49
N ARG A 14 -0.65 21.70 20.29
CA ARG A 14 -1.01 23.12 20.12
C ARG A 14 -2.38 23.40 20.75
N TYR A 15 -3.34 22.50 20.60
CA TYR A 15 -4.66 22.61 21.22
C TYR A 15 -4.60 22.60 22.74
N GLU A 16 -3.87 21.67 23.35
CA GLU A 16 -3.71 21.61 24.82
C GLU A 16 -3.06 22.89 25.36
N LYS A 17 -2.05 23.42 24.66
CA LYS A 17 -1.38 24.65 25.06
C LYS A 17 -2.30 25.87 25.00
N ASP A 18 -3.07 26.01 23.92
CA ASP A 18 -3.99 27.12 23.74
C ASP A 18 -5.17 27.03 24.72
N LEU A 19 -5.65 25.81 25.02
CA LEU A 19 -6.67 25.56 26.03
C LEU A 19 -6.15 25.92 27.44
N HIS A 20 -4.93 25.50 27.79
CA HIS A 20 -4.32 25.85 29.07
C HIS A 20 -4.09 27.36 29.21
N ALA A 21 -3.68 28.04 28.13
CA ALA A 21 -3.51 29.49 28.12
C ALA A 21 -4.85 30.23 28.27
N ALA A 22 -5.93 29.69 27.68
CA ALA A 22 -7.27 30.27 27.77
C ALA A 22 -7.93 30.06 29.16
N VAL A 23 -7.64 28.94 29.83
CA VAL A 23 -8.31 28.56 31.10
C VAL A 23 -7.60 29.13 32.34
N GLY A 24 -6.28 29.34 32.31
CA GLY A 24 -5.53 30.06 33.36
C GLY A 24 -5.55 29.41 34.76
N GLY A 25 -4.53 28.61 35.09
CA GLY A 25 -4.29 28.12 36.46
C GLY A 25 -4.97 26.79 36.83
N LYS A 26 -5.03 26.49 38.14
CA LYS A 26 -5.52 25.22 38.71
C LYS A 26 -7.04 25.11 38.48
N ILE A 27 -7.48 24.05 37.79
CA ILE A 27 -8.87 23.89 37.33
C ILE A 27 -9.78 23.56 38.52
N ASP A 28 -10.51 24.55 39.02
CA ASP A 28 -11.69 24.32 39.87
C ASP A 28 -12.94 24.21 38.99
N LEU A 29 -13.33 22.96 38.71
CA LEU A 29 -14.51 22.61 37.90
C LEU A 29 -15.83 23.17 38.48
N HIS A 30 -15.83 23.78 39.67
CA HIS A 30 -17.02 24.37 40.29
C HIS A 30 -17.05 25.92 40.21
N SER A 31 -16.12 26.55 39.52
CA SER A 31 -16.05 28.02 39.42
C SER A 31 -16.70 28.57 38.14
N GLU A 32 -17.52 29.62 38.28
CA GLU A 32 -18.18 30.33 37.17
C GLU A 32 -17.25 30.90 36.08
N PRO A 33 -16.02 31.37 36.40
CA PRO A 33 -15.05 31.82 35.40
C PRO A 33 -14.63 30.71 34.42
N ILE A 34 -14.48 29.46 34.88
CA ILE A 34 -14.06 28.34 34.03
C ILE A 34 -15.13 28.01 32.98
N TYR A 35 -16.40 28.03 33.37
CA TYR A 35 -17.51 27.79 32.43
C TYR A 35 -17.59 28.86 31.33
N THR A 36 -17.40 30.12 31.71
CA THR A 36 -17.46 31.25 30.79
C THR A 36 -16.24 31.25 29.86
N GLY A 37 -15.06 30.91 30.39
CA GLY A 37 -13.84 30.73 29.61
C GLY A 37 -13.95 29.59 28.61
N PHE A 38 -14.48 28.43 29.01
CA PHE A 38 -14.69 27.27 28.13
C PHE A 38 -15.67 27.58 27.00
N LYS A 39 -16.83 28.18 27.32
CA LYS A 39 -17.81 28.58 26.30
C LYS A 39 -17.18 29.56 25.30
N LYS A 40 -16.51 30.60 25.80
CA LYS A 40 -15.81 31.59 24.97
C LYS A 40 -14.71 30.96 24.10
N ALA A 41 -14.03 29.93 24.60
CA ALA A 41 -13.02 29.20 23.84
C ALA A 41 -13.65 28.43 22.68
N ILE A 42 -14.72 27.66 22.91
CA ILE A 42 -15.44 26.93 21.85
C ILE A 42 -16.02 27.89 20.80
N GLU A 43 -16.61 28.99 21.24
CA GLU A 43 -17.19 30.01 20.36
C GLU A 43 -16.13 30.91 19.69
N SER A 44 -14.85 30.75 20.03
CA SER A 44 -13.80 31.58 19.45
C SER A 44 -13.55 31.20 17.98
N ASP A 45 -13.31 32.23 17.16
CA ASP A 45 -12.91 32.04 15.75
C ASP A 45 -11.66 31.16 15.63
N THR A 46 -10.74 31.22 16.61
CA THR A 46 -9.54 30.37 16.66
C THR A 46 -9.90 28.89 16.68
N VAL A 47 -10.78 28.47 17.60
CA VAL A 47 -11.19 27.06 17.70
C VAL A 47 -11.99 26.67 16.47
N GLN A 48 -13.00 27.45 16.08
CA GLN A 48 -13.82 27.13 14.91
C GLN A 48 -13.00 27.00 13.62
N ASN A 49 -12.04 27.90 13.38
CA ASN A 49 -11.18 27.84 12.19
C ASN A 49 -10.19 26.67 12.27
N ALA A 50 -9.61 26.39 13.45
CA ALA A 50 -8.72 25.24 13.61
C ALA A 50 -9.46 23.91 13.37
N THR A 51 -10.70 23.83 13.85
CA THR A 51 -11.55 22.66 13.68
C THR A 51 -11.99 22.48 12.22
N ARG A 52 -12.41 23.55 11.52
CA ARG A 52 -12.70 23.49 10.07
C ARG A 52 -11.46 23.05 9.29
N SER A 53 -10.31 23.65 9.56
CA SER A 53 -9.03 23.28 8.93
C SER A 53 -8.72 21.80 9.14
N ALA A 54 -9.02 21.22 10.31
CA ALA A 54 -8.79 19.80 10.56
C ALA A 54 -9.66 18.88 9.67
N ILE A 55 -10.91 19.28 9.38
CA ILE A 55 -11.79 18.54 8.47
C ILE A 55 -11.35 18.69 7.02
N GLU A 56 -10.94 19.90 6.62
CA GLU A 56 -10.34 20.13 5.29
C GLU A 56 -9.07 19.29 5.10
N ASP A 57 -8.20 19.25 6.11
CA ASP A 57 -6.99 18.44 6.12
C ASP A 57 -7.31 16.93 6.06
N LEU A 58 -8.37 16.49 6.74
CA LEU A 58 -8.82 15.10 6.71
C LEU A 58 -9.31 14.71 5.31
N ASN A 59 -10.14 15.53 4.70
CA ASN A 59 -10.61 15.32 3.33
C ASN A 59 -9.45 15.36 2.32
N SER A 60 -8.50 16.29 2.50
CA SER A 60 -7.27 16.32 1.69
C SER A 60 -6.47 15.04 1.86
N THR A 61 -6.36 14.51 3.08
CA THR A 61 -5.65 13.26 3.37
C THR A 61 -6.31 12.07 2.66
N VAL A 62 -7.65 11.98 2.64
CA VAL A 62 -8.38 10.96 1.86
C VAL A 62 -8.00 11.02 0.38
N LYS A 63 -7.97 12.23 -0.21
CA LYS A 63 -7.59 12.41 -1.62
C LYS A 63 -6.16 11.96 -1.88
N ASP A 64 -5.25 12.31 -0.99
CA ASP A 64 -3.84 11.94 -1.10
C ASP A 64 -3.65 10.42 -0.99
N ILE A 65 -4.38 9.76 -0.08
CA ILE A 65 -4.41 8.30 0.04
C ILE A 65 -4.90 7.64 -1.26
N ARG A 66 -6.01 8.12 -1.84
CA ARG A 66 -6.52 7.61 -3.13
C ARG A 66 -5.53 7.80 -4.28
N LYS A 67 -4.88 8.96 -4.35
CA LYS A 67 -3.82 9.22 -5.33
C LYS A 67 -2.63 8.28 -5.13
N ALA A 68 -2.23 8.02 -3.88
CA ALA A 68 -1.17 7.08 -3.57
C ALA A 68 -1.53 5.65 -4.00
N PHE A 69 -2.74 5.17 -3.70
CA PHE A 69 -3.23 3.86 -4.18
C PHE A 69 -3.16 3.75 -5.71
N ARG A 70 -3.64 4.76 -6.45
CA ARG A 70 -3.58 4.78 -7.92
C ARG A 70 -2.14 4.77 -8.45
N LYS A 71 -1.26 5.60 -7.89
CA LYS A 71 0.15 5.66 -8.29
C LYS A 71 0.85 4.32 -8.07
N ILE A 72 0.70 3.74 -6.87
CA ILE A 72 1.27 2.44 -6.54
C ILE A 72 0.73 1.35 -7.47
N ARG A 73 -0.58 1.36 -7.76
CA ARG A 73 -1.18 0.43 -8.74
C ARG A 73 -0.50 0.50 -10.11
N GLN A 74 -0.25 1.70 -10.63
CA GLN A 74 0.42 1.88 -11.93
C GLN A 74 1.84 1.29 -11.94
N ASP A 75 2.60 1.48 -10.85
CA ASP A 75 3.94 0.90 -10.70
C ASP A 75 3.88 -0.63 -10.66
N LEU A 76 2.91 -1.20 -9.94
CA LEU A 76 2.73 -2.66 -9.83
C LEU A 76 2.25 -3.27 -11.16
N GLN A 77 1.37 -2.60 -11.90
CA GLN A 77 0.92 -3.04 -13.22
C GLN A 77 2.08 -3.13 -14.23
N ARG A 78 3.09 -2.25 -14.09
CA ARG A 78 4.31 -2.35 -14.90
C ARG A 78 5.07 -3.64 -14.62
N PHE A 79 5.15 -4.08 -13.35
CA PHE A 79 5.73 -5.38 -13.00
C PHE A 79 4.89 -6.53 -13.57
N ASP A 80 3.57 -6.51 -13.39
CA ASP A 80 2.67 -7.57 -13.83
C ASP A 80 2.70 -7.77 -15.37
N LYS A 81 2.89 -6.67 -16.12
CA LYS A 81 3.00 -6.69 -17.59
C LYS A 81 4.20 -7.48 -18.10
N GLU A 82 5.30 -7.54 -17.34
CA GLU A 82 6.48 -8.33 -17.68
C GLU A 82 6.29 -9.84 -17.43
N ARG A 83 5.17 -10.23 -16.80
CA ARG A 83 4.75 -11.62 -16.57
C ARG A 83 5.84 -12.50 -15.99
N PHE A 84 6.60 -11.99 -15.02
CA PHE A 84 7.61 -12.80 -14.32
C PHE A 84 6.96 -14.05 -13.74
N GLU A 85 7.68 -15.16 -13.77
CA GLU A 85 7.18 -16.45 -13.29
C GLU A 85 7.91 -16.85 -12.02
N ASP A 86 7.23 -17.60 -11.16
CA ASP A 86 7.86 -18.29 -10.04
C ASP A 86 8.59 -19.57 -10.50
N LYS A 87 9.20 -20.29 -9.55
CA LYS A 87 9.87 -21.58 -9.80
C LYS A 87 8.96 -22.69 -10.35
N ASN A 88 7.65 -22.55 -10.23
CA ASN A 88 6.66 -23.51 -10.71
C ASN A 88 6.08 -23.12 -12.08
N GLY A 89 6.51 -21.98 -12.65
CA GLY A 89 5.97 -21.43 -13.90
C GLY A 89 4.66 -20.66 -13.72
N ALA A 90 4.25 -20.36 -12.49
CA ALA A 90 3.09 -19.51 -12.23
C ALA A 90 3.47 -18.04 -12.40
N VAL A 91 2.64 -17.28 -13.12
CA VAL A 91 2.86 -15.83 -13.30
C VAL A 91 2.65 -15.11 -11.97
N LEU A 92 3.66 -14.36 -11.55
CA LEU A 92 3.64 -13.51 -10.37
C LEU A 92 2.87 -12.23 -10.69
N GLN A 93 1.91 -11.89 -9.83
CA GLN A 93 1.10 -10.68 -9.95
C GLN A 93 0.96 -9.98 -8.59
N LEU A 94 1.04 -8.65 -8.60
CA LEU A 94 0.93 -7.81 -7.41
C LEU A 94 -0.26 -6.86 -7.48
N SER A 95 -0.68 -6.41 -8.66
CA SER A 95 -1.77 -5.45 -8.77
C SER A 95 -3.14 -5.95 -8.29
N PRO A 96 -3.54 -7.24 -8.45
CA PRO A 96 -4.87 -7.67 -8.01
C PRO A 96 -5.09 -7.55 -6.51
N GLU A 97 -4.11 -7.99 -5.69
CA GLU A 97 -4.22 -7.87 -4.24
C GLU A 97 -4.10 -6.41 -3.76
N TRP A 98 -3.34 -5.59 -4.48
CA TRP A 98 -3.31 -4.15 -4.20
C TRP A 98 -4.68 -3.49 -4.45
N ASP A 99 -5.40 -3.95 -5.48
CA ASP A 99 -6.76 -3.49 -5.76
C ASP A 99 -7.73 -3.90 -4.65
N GLU A 100 -7.62 -5.13 -4.12
CA GLU A 100 -8.40 -5.57 -2.95
C GLU A 100 -8.14 -4.67 -1.72
N LEU A 101 -6.89 -4.29 -1.47
CA LEU A 101 -6.57 -3.35 -0.37
C LEU A 101 -7.16 -1.96 -0.59
N HIS A 102 -7.18 -1.48 -1.84
CA HIS A 102 -7.77 -0.20 -2.18
C HIS A 102 -9.30 -0.22 -2.06
N GLU A 103 -9.96 -1.28 -2.52
CA GLU A 103 -11.40 -1.48 -2.35
C GLU A 103 -11.77 -1.52 -0.87
N HIS A 104 -11.03 -2.29 -0.06
CA HIS A 104 -11.25 -2.36 1.38
C HIS A 104 -11.04 -0.99 2.06
N PHE A 105 -10.08 -0.17 1.61
CA PHE A 105 -9.95 1.21 2.08
C PHE A 105 -11.21 2.04 1.81
N LEU A 106 -11.79 1.94 0.61
CA LEU A 106 -12.99 2.67 0.24
C LEU A 106 -14.20 2.22 1.07
N GLU A 107 -14.36 0.91 1.27
CA GLU A 107 -15.41 0.34 2.12
C GLU A 107 -15.32 0.85 3.57
N ILE A 108 -14.11 0.79 4.18
CA ILE A 108 -13.91 1.29 5.55
C ILE A 108 -14.18 2.80 5.62
N LEU A 109 -13.79 3.56 4.60
CA LEU A 109 -14.04 4.99 4.54
C LEU A 109 -15.55 5.30 4.48
N ASP A 110 -16.31 4.54 3.70
CA ASP A 110 -17.76 4.72 3.59
C ASP A 110 -18.44 4.37 4.91
N ILE A 111 -18.08 3.24 5.55
CA ILE A 111 -18.55 2.88 6.90
C ILE A 111 -18.19 3.96 7.92
N SER A 112 -16.98 4.51 7.85
CA SER A 112 -16.50 5.59 8.72
C SER A 112 -17.35 6.85 8.57
N ARG A 113 -17.77 7.19 7.34
CA ARG A 113 -18.66 8.32 7.07
C ARG A 113 -20.09 8.05 7.51
N GLU A 114 -20.62 6.85 7.28
CA GLU A 114 -21.93 6.44 7.80
C GLU A 114 -21.98 6.55 9.32
N ASN A 115 -20.94 6.06 10.02
CA ASN A 115 -20.80 6.22 11.47
C ASN A 115 -20.77 7.69 11.89
N ALA A 116 -20.11 8.57 11.13
CA ALA A 116 -20.13 10.00 11.40
C ALA A 116 -21.52 10.62 11.24
N ILE A 117 -22.30 10.21 10.23
CA ILE A 117 -23.71 10.63 10.04
C ILE A 117 -24.55 10.16 11.23
N GLU A 118 -24.43 8.88 11.60
CA GLU A 118 -25.17 8.32 12.74
C GLU A 118 -24.82 9.05 14.04
N ALA A 119 -23.54 9.32 14.29
CA ALA A 119 -23.07 10.06 15.45
C ALA A 119 -23.58 11.52 15.45
N ALA A 120 -23.57 12.19 14.30
CA ALA A 120 -24.13 13.53 14.15
C ALA A 120 -25.64 13.56 14.45
N ALA A 121 -26.40 12.64 13.84
CA ALA A 121 -27.84 12.52 14.08
C ALA A 121 -28.14 12.19 15.55
N PHE A 122 -27.34 11.33 16.16
CA PHE A 122 -27.44 10.99 17.58
C PHE A 122 -27.17 12.20 18.49
N MET A 123 -26.09 12.94 18.27
CA MET A 123 -25.79 14.18 19.01
C MET A 123 -26.87 15.24 18.78
N GLN A 124 -27.44 15.31 17.58
CA GLN A 124 -28.52 16.24 17.26
C GLN A 124 -29.80 15.89 18.03
N GLN A 125 -30.16 14.61 18.12
CA GLN A 125 -31.26 14.16 18.97
C GLN A 125 -30.99 14.56 20.42
N TYR A 126 -29.81 14.24 20.95
CA TYR A 126 -29.43 14.56 22.32
C TYR A 126 -29.52 16.07 22.63
N THR A 127 -28.95 16.91 21.77
CA THR A 127 -28.95 18.37 21.95
C THR A 127 -30.33 18.99 21.84
N ASN A 128 -31.21 18.43 21.00
CA ASN A 128 -32.55 18.95 20.75
C ASN A 128 -33.61 18.41 21.73
N THR A 129 -33.50 17.17 22.21
CA THR A 129 -34.52 16.55 23.05
C THR A 129 -34.17 16.56 24.52
N MET A 130 -32.90 16.31 24.90
CA MET A 130 -32.52 16.06 26.31
C MET A 130 -31.96 17.27 27.00
N LEU A 131 -31.28 18.14 26.25
CA LEU A 131 -30.59 19.25 26.87
C LEU A 131 -31.46 20.50 27.02
N GLN A 132 -32.67 20.55 26.47
CA GLN A 132 -33.53 21.74 26.49
C GLN A 132 -34.25 21.93 27.83
N ASP A 133 -34.06 23.11 28.45
CA ASP A 133 -34.83 23.64 29.60
C ASP A 133 -35.21 22.63 30.69
N VAL A 134 -34.26 21.76 31.05
CA VAL A 134 -34.43 20.71 32.06
C VAL A 134 -34.68 21.35 33.42
N LYS A 135 -35.84 21.11 34.02
CA LYS A 135 -36.13 21.52 35.38
C LYS A 135 -35.47 20.54 36.35
N GLU A 136 -35.18 21.00 37.56
CA GLU A 136 -34.59 20.16 38.60
C GLU A 136 -35.44 18.93 38.93
N SER A 137 -36.76 19.02 38.78
CA SER A 137 -37.70 17.89 38.91
C SER A 137 -37.47 16.78 37.90
N ASP A 138 -36.89 17.10 36.74
CA ASP A 138 -36.77 16.21 35.59
C ASP A 138 -35.41 15.49 35.56
N TYR A 139 -34.50 15.85 36.48
CA TYR A 139 -33.16 15.28 36.55
C TYR A 139 -33.13 13.74 36.69
N PRO A 140 -34.00 13.07 37.47
CA PRO A 140 -34.02 11.60 37.51
C PRO A 140 -34.35 10.97 36.15
N ALA A 141 -35.31 11.54 35.42
CA ALA A 141 -35.68 11.07 34.08
C ALA A 141 -34.56 11.33 33.07
N LEU A 142 -33.90 12.50 33.15
CA LEU A 142 -32.73 12.79 32.34
C LEU A 142 -31.59 11.80 32.61
N LYS A 143 -31.35 11.41 33.88
CA LYS A 143 -30.33 10.41 34.24
C LYS A 143 -30.63 9.04 33.62
N GLU A 144 -31.89 8.61 33.64
CA GLU A 144 -32.33 7.36 33.00
C GLU A 144 -32.21 7.43 31.46
N GLU A 145 -32.51 8.57 30.87
CA GLU A 145 -32.36 8.75 29.43
C GLU A 145 -30.87 8.75 29.02
N LEU A 146 -30.01 9.40 29.81
CA LEU A 146 -28.56 9.42 29.64
C LEU A 146 -27.91 8.04 29.74
N SER A 147 -28.38 7.17 30.65
CA SER A 147 -27.83 5.82 30.76
C SER A 147 -28.20 4.95 29.55
N ASN A 148 -29.40 5.13 28.99
CA ASN A 148 -29.79 4.50 27.74
C ASN A 148 -28.99 5.04 26.53
N PHE A 149 -28.43 6.26 26.64
CA PHE A 149 -27.56 6.86 25.62
C PHE A 149 -26.17 6.22 25.57
N ALA A 150 -25.61 5.80 26.70
CA ALA A 150 -24.26 5.24 26.78
C ALA A 150 -24.09 3.89 26.03
N VAL A 151 -25.19 3.16 25.78
CA VAL A 151 -25.14 1.79 25.18
C VAL A 151 -24.84 1.80 23.66
N LYS A 152 -24.94 2.94 22.97
CA LYS A 152 -24.82 3.01 21.50
C LYS A 152 -23.40 3.21 20.95
N GLU A 153 -22.37 3.18 21.80
CA GLU A 153 -20.98 3.52 21.42
C GLU A 153 -20.21 2.43 20.64
N GLU A 154 -20.71 1.19 20.59
CA GLU A 154 -19.95 0.03 20.08
C GLU A 154 -19.49 0.17 18.61
N LYS A 155 -20.22 0.91 17.76
CA LYS A 155 -19.93 1.03 16.32
C LYS A 155 -18.66 1.83 15.98
N ALA A 156 -18.29 2.82 16.79
CA ALA A 156 -17.09 3.63 16.54
C ALA A 156 -15.80 2.81 16.70
N GLY A 157 -15.83 1.80 17.59
CA GLY A 157 -14.73 0.86 17.78
C GLY A 157 -14.43 0.03 16.52
N THR A 158 -15.45 -0.32 15.73
CA THR A 158 -15.28 -1.12 14.51
C THR A 158 -14.45 -0.40 13.46
N ALA A 159 -14.79 0.85 13.11
CA ALA A 159 -14.06 1.60 12.08
C ALA A 159 -12.58 1.79 12.44
N LYS A 160 -12.30 2.10 13.71
CA LYS A 160 -10.94 2.18 14.25
C LYS A 160 -10.17 0.88 14.05
N THR A 161 -10.74 -0.26 14.46
CA THR A 161 -10.10 -1.57 14.34
C THR A 161 -9.83 -1.92 12.87
N GLU A 162 -10.77 -1.65 11.97
CA GLU A 162 -10.59 -1.94 10.54
C GLU A 162 -9.53 -1.04 9.88
N PHE A 163 -9.47 0.26 10.19
CA PHE A 163 -8.38 1.12 9.70
C PHE A 163 -7.00 0.66 10.19
N SER A 164 -6.90 0.24 11.45
CA SER A 164 -5.64 -0.29 12.01
C SER A 164 -5.20 -1.55 11.26
N LYS A 165 -6.12 -2.51 11.07
CA LYS A 165 -5.84 -3.74 10.30
C LYS A 165 -5.43 -3.43 8.86
N LEU A 166 -6.12 -2.49 8.21
CA LEU A 166 -5.78 -2.06 6.86
C LEU A 166 -4.39 -1.44 6.79
N ALA A 167 -4.03 -0.56 7.74
CA ALA A 167 -2.70 0.05 7.80
C ALA A 167 -1.60 -1.03 7.93
N ASP A 168 -1.83 -2.04 8.78
CA ASP A 168 -0.93 -3.17 8.94
C ASP A 168 -0.84 -4.01 7.65
N ASN A 169 -1.97 -4.31 7.01
CA ASN A 169 -2.00 -5.07 5.75
C ASN A 169 -1.27 -4.34 4.62
N VAL A 170 -1.49 -3.02 4.47
CA VAL A 170 -0.76 -2.18 3.51
C VAL A 170 0.74 -2.19 3.82
N TYR A 171 1.13 -2.13 5.09
CA TYR A 171 2.54 -2.23 5.47
C TYR A 171 3.15 -3.59 5.10
N LEU A 172 2.46 -4.69 5.44
CA LEU A 172 2.91 -6.06 5.18
C LEU A 172 3.00 -6.35 3.68
N PHE A 173 2.16 -5.72 2.86
CA PHE A 173 2.24 -5.81 1.40
C PHE A 173 3.62 -5.39 0.87
N SER A 174 4.31 -4.43 1.52
CA SER A 174 5.68 -4.06 1.14
C SER A 174 6.69 -5.20 1.32
N THR A 175 6.48 -6.07 2.30
CA THR A 175 7.29 -7.29 2.50
C THR A 175 6.95 -8.35 1.46
N LYS A 176 5.68 -8.46 1.07
CA LYS A 176 5.26 -9.39 0.01
C LYS A 176 5.89 -9.05 -1.34
N ILE A 177 5.97 -7.76 -1.66
CA ILE A 177 6.69 -7.26 -2.84
C ILE A 177 8.14 -7.78 -2.87
N ASP A 178 8.85 -7.72 -1.75
CA ASP A 178 10.23 -8.21 -1.66
C ASP A 178 10.34 -9.71 -1.97
N LEU A 179 9.44 -10.50 -1.40
CA LEU A 179 9.39 -11.95 -1.63
C LEU A 179 9.11 -12.27 -3.11
N VAL A 180 8.16 -11.58 -3.74
CA VAL A 180 7.82 -11.77 -5.15
C VAL A 180 8.98 -11.39 -6.08
N LEU A 181 9.69 -10.29 -5.78
CA LEU A 181 10.87 -9.87 -6.54
C LEU A 181 12.06 -10.82 -6.36
N GLU A 182 12.21 -11.43 -5.18
CA GLU A 182 13.23 -12.45 -4.91
C GLU A 182 12.93 -13.77 -5.63
N ASP A 183 11.66 -14.20 -5.64
CA ASP A 183 11.23 -15.40 -6.37
C ASP A 183 11.45 -15.25 -7.89
N ALA A 184 11.09 -14.10 -8.46
CA ALA A 184 11.33 -13.80 -9.87
C ALA A 184 12.84 -13.81 -10.21
N ASP A 185 13.67 -13.21 -9.37
CA ASP A 185 15.13 -13.15 -9.54
C ASP A 185 15.78 -14.53 -9.47
N THR A 186 15.35 -15.33 -8.50
CA THR A 186 15.81 -16.71 -8.29
C THR A 186 15.45 -17.58 -9.50
N ASN A 187 14.22 -17.48 -10.00
CA ASN A 187 13.78 -18.24 -11.17
C ASN A 187 14.58 -17.88 -12.43
N ILE A 188 14.78 -16.59 -12.72
CA ILE A 188 15.57 -16.15 -13.89
C ILE A 188 17.01 -16.67 -13.78
N LYS A 189 17.65 -16.56 -12.61
CA LYS A 189 19.01 -17.08 -12.38
C LYS A 189 19.09 -18.58 -12.59
N GLU A 190 18.11 -19.34 -12.11
CA GLU A 190 18.04 -20.78 -12.31
C GLU A 190 17.90 -21.14 -13.80
N GLN A 191 17.05 -20.43 -14.54
CA GLN A 191 16.91 -20.62 -15.99
C GLN A 191 18.20 -20.30 -16.74
N ILE A 192 18.90 -19.22 -16.38
CA ILE A 192 20.22 -18.89 -16.95
C ILE A 192 21.21 -20.03 -16.70
N HIS A 193 21.28 -20.55 -15.47
CA HIS A 193 22.17 -21.67 -15.14
C HIS A 193 21.82 -22.96 -15.91
N LYS A 194 20.53 -23.27 -16.07
CA LYS A 194 20.09 -24.42 -16.88
C LYS A 194 20.49 -24.26 -18.34
N ALA A 195 20.29 -23.08 -18.93
CA ALA A 195 20.67 -22.79 -20.30
C ALA A 195 22.19 -22.85 -20.51
N GLN A 196 22.98 -22.32 -19.56
CA GLN A 196 24.45 -22.44 -19.56
C GLN A 196 24.91 -23.90 -19.51
N HIS A 197 24.27 -24.74 -18.68
CA HIS A 197 24.60 -26.16 -18.62
C HIS A 197 24.29 -26.88 -19.95
N ARG A 198 23.14 -26.58 -20.57
CA ARG A 198 22.77 -27.10 -21.89
C ARG A 198 23.79 -26.70 -22.97
N ILE A 199 24.28 -25.47 -22.96
CA ILE A 199 25.36 -25.03 -23.86
C ILE A 199 26.65 -25.82 -23.62
N ALA A 200 27.03 -26.05 -22.36
CA ALA A 200 28.22 -26.84 -22.03
C ALA A 200 28.08 -28.29 -22.54
N ASP A 201 26.92 -28.92 -22.36
CA ASP A 201 26.64 -30.27 -22.85
C ASP A 201 26.64 -30.36 -24.38
N LEU A 202 26.05 -29.37 -25.06
CA LEU A 202 26.07 -29.26 -26.52
C LEU A 202 27.50 -29.11 -27.06
N HIS A 203 28.36 -28.35 -26.38
CA HIS A 203 29.78 -28.29 -26.73
C HIS A 203 30.49 -29.63 -26.60
N VAL A 204 30.26 -30.35 -25.50
CA VAL A 204 30.83 -31.70 -25.32
C VAL A 204 30.35 -32.63 -26.44
N ARG A 205 29.06 -32.55 -26.83
CA ARG A 205 28.50 -33.34 -27.93
C ARG A 205 29.10 -32.97 -29.28
N LEU A 206 29.22 -31.68 -29.60
CA LEU A 206 29.84 -31.20 -30.83
C LEU A 206 31.31 -31.60 -30.91
N LYS A 207 32.05 -31.51 -29.80
CA LYS A 207 33.44 -31.97 -29.71
C LYS A 207 33.53 -33.47 -29.97
N ARG A 208 32.66 -34.28 -29.37
CA ARG A 208 32.61 -35.73 -29.61
C ARG A 208 32.27 -36.08 -31.06
N ILE A 209 31.31 -35.38 -31.68
CA ILE A 209 30.98 -35.55 -33.10
C ILE A 209 32.19 -35.16 -33.96
N SER A 210 32.83 -34.04 -33.65
CA SER A 210 34.04 -33.56 -34.31
C SER A 210 35.18 -34.58 -34.20
N GLU A 211 35.46 -35.11 -33.01
CA GLU A 211 36.45 -36.15 -32.75
C GLU A 211 36.15 -37.45 -33.51
N LYS A 212 34.90 -37.92 -33.55
CA LYS A 212 34.51 -39.07 -34.38
C LYS A 212 34.74 -38.82 -35.85
N THR A 213 34.50 -37.60 -36.31
CA THR A 213 34.75 -37.24 -37.70
C THR A 213 36.22 -36.94 -38.02
N THR A 214 37.02 -36.46 -37.05
CA THR A 214 38.48 -36.18 -37.20
C THR A 214 39.33 -37.41 -36.91
N GLN A 215 38.87 -38.41 -36.17
CA GLN A 215 39.45 -39.76 -36.19
C GLN A 215 39.33 -40.40 -37.59
N LEU A 216 38.39 -39.93 -38.41
CA LEU A 216 38.26 -40.24 -39.84
C LEU A 216 39.05 -39.28 -40.76
N ALA A 217 39.60 -38.19 -40.22
CA ALA A 217 40.33 -37.14 -40.94
C ALA A 217 41.37 -36.50 -39.99
N THR A 218 42.43 -37.24 -39.65
CA THR A 218 43.40 -36.83 -38.64
C THR A 218 44.22 -35.62 -39.05
N ALA A 219 43.99 -34.48 -38.40
CA ALA A 219 44.97 -33.57 -37.78
C ALA A 219 44.33 -32.18 -37.56
N CYS A 220 44.67 -31.53 -36.44
CA CYS A 220 44.24 -30.20 -35.97
C CYS A 220 42.90 -30.14 -35.23
N ILE A 221 42.93 -29.91 -33.91
CA ILE A 221 42.54 -28.65 -33.21
C ILE A 221 42.76 -28.87 -31.72
N ALA A 222 43.82 -28.26 -31.19
CA ALA A 222 44.22 -28.34 -29.78
C ALA A 222 43.92 -27.04 -28.99
N SER A 223 43.13 -26.11 -29.53
CA SER A 223 43.23 -24.70 -29.12
C SER A 223 42.13 -24.17 -28.18
N PHE A 224 41.14 -24.96 -27.75
CA PHE A 224 40.00 -24.44 -26.98
C PHE A 224 39.89 -24.94 -25.53
N ALA A 225 40.87 -25.68 -25.02
CA ALA A 225 40.75 -26.34 -23.72
C ALA A 225 41.09 -25.46 -22.49
N THR A 226 41.64 -24.25 -22.66
CA THR A 226 42.37 -23.58 -21.56
C THR A 226 41.89 -22.20 -21.09
N ALA A 227 40.73 -21.69 -21.52
CA ALA A 227 40.19 -20.44 -20.97
C ALA A 227 38.85 -20.66 -20.28
N ALA A 228 38.94 -20.84 -18.96
CA ALA A 228 37.86 -21.02 -18.01
C ALA A 228 36.79 -19.91 -18.09
N LEU A 229 35.52 -20.34 -18.05
CA LEU A 229 34.27 -19.74 -17.54
C LEU A 229 34.01 -18.21 -17.60
N GLY A 230 35.01 -17.33 -17.54
CA GLY A 230 34.86 -15.87 -17.64
C GLY A 230 34.91 -15.30 -19.06
N VAL A 231 35.74 -15.85 -19.95
CA VAL A 231 35.89 -15.31 -21.32
C VAL A 231 34.77 -15.80 -22.25
N GLY A 232 34.25 -17.01 -22.02
CA GLY A 232 33.14 -17.57 -22.80
C GLY A 232 31.85 -16.75 -22.66
N LEU A 233 31.53 -16.30 -21.44
CA LEU A 233 30.41 -15.39 -21.20
C LEU A 233 30.63 -14.04 -21.90
N ALA A 234 31.83 -13.46 -21.81
CA ALA A 234 32.15 -12.20 -22.46
C ALA A 234 32.08 -12.26 -24.01
N ILE A 235 32.51 -13.35 -24.64
CA ILE A 235 32.41 -13.49 -26.10
C ILE A 235 30.97 -13.72 -26.55
N VAL A 236 30.19 -14.51 -25.80
CA VAL A 236 28.75 -14.70 -26.10
C VAL A 236 27.97 -13.41 -25.90
N THR A 237 28.29 -12.60 -24.88
CA THR A 237 27.63 -11.29 -24.69
C THR A 237 28.09 -10.23 -25.68
N LEU A 238 29.36 -10.23 -26.12
CA LEU A 238 29.90 -9.22 -27.03
C LEU A 238 29.63 -9.51 -28.51
N SER A 239 29.59 -10.79 -28.93
CA SER A 239 29.25 -11.18 -30.31
C SER A 239 28.87 -12.67 -30.41
N PRO A 240 27.57 -13.00 -30.30
CA PRO A 240 27.05 -14.36 -30.52
C PRO A 240 27.42 -14.91 -31.90
N GLU A 241 27.45 -14.05 -32.91
CA GLU A 241 27.77 -14.40 -34.30
C GLU A 241 29.24 -14.79 -34.48
N ALA A 242 30.16 -14.08 -33.83
CA ALA A 242 31.58 -14.43 -33.83
C ALA A 242 31.83 -15.77 -33.13
N PHE A 243 31.07 -16.07 -32.08
CA PHE A 243 31.13 -17.36 -31.38
C PHE A 243 30.72 -18.53 -32.28
N VAL A 244 29.58 -18.41 -32.97
CA VAL A 244 29.10 -19.44 -33.91
C VAL A 244 30.07 -19.61 -35.09
N LEU A 245 30.58 -18.50 -35.63
CA LEU A 245 31.54 -18.51 -36.74
C LEU A 245 32.85 -19.23 -36.38
N ALA A 246 33.39 -18.97 -35.17
CA ALA A 246 34.61 -19.63 -34.69
C ALA A 246 34.47 -21.16 -34.60
N ILE A 247 33.27 -21.67 -34.27
CA ILE A 247 32.98 -23.11 -34.22
C ILE A 247 32.82 -23.70 -35.64
N THR A 248 32.42 -22.89 -36.63
CA THR A 248 32.08 -23.38 -37.97
C THR A 248 33.26 -23.56 -38.93
N SER A 249 34.36 -22.82 -38.75
CA SER A 249 35.42 -22.67 -39.77
C SER A 249 36.40 -23.85 -39.92
N THR A 250 36.29 -24.90 -39.10
CA THR A 250 37.40 -25.85 -38.91
C THR A 250 37.33 -27.19 -39.66
N ILE A 251 36.35 -27.43 -40.53
CA ILE A 251 36.08 -28.82 -40.96
C ILE A 251 35.89 -28.93 -42.49
N ALA A 252 36.94 -29.33 -43.21
CA ALA A 252 36.91 -29.79 -44.60
C ALA A 252 36.98 -31.34 -44.64
N PHE A 253 36.05 -32.01 -45.32
CA PHE A 253 35.89 -33.48 -45.29
C PHE A 253 36.25 -34.22 -46.58
N GLY A 254 36.88 -35.40 -46.39
CA GLY A 254 37.07 -36.48 -47.36
C GLY A 254 35.98 -37.57 -47.31
N LYS A 255 35.90 -38.38 -48.37
CA LYS A 255 34.73 -39.14 -48.83
C LYS A 255 34.52 -40.51 -48.15
N SER A 256 33.48 -40.65 -47.31
CA SER A 256 32.80 -41.93 -47.05
C SER A 256 31.31 -41.66 -46.77
N ALA A 257 30.39 -42.19 -47.59
CA ALA A 257 29.10 -41.54 -47.85
C ALA A 257 27.95 -41.85 -46.86
N SER A 258 27.90 -43.01 -46.19
CA SER A 258 26.72 -43.42 -45.42
C SER A 258 26.79 -43.09 -43.93
N GLY A 259 27.93 -43.29 -43.25
CA GLY A 259 28.11 -42.88 -41.85
C GLY A 259 28.21 -41.37 -41.65
N LEU A 260 28.63 -40.66 -42.70
CA LEU A 260 28.84 -39.21 -42.68
C LEU A 260 27.51 -38.44 -42.66
N SER A 261 26.45 -38.93 -43.31
CA SER A 261 25.16 -38.20 -43.35
C SER A 261 24.52 -38.11 -41.97
N ASN A 262 24.56 -39.19 -41.18
CA ASN A 262 24.01 -39.22 -39.82
C ASN A 262 24.79 -38.27 -38.89
N LEU A 263 26.13 -38.28 -38.95
CA LEU A 263 26.96 -37.36 -38.17
C LEU A 263 26.77 -35.89 -38.60
N MET A 264 26.56 -35.63 -39.89
CA MET A 264 26.23 -34.28 -40.37
C MET A 264 24.85 -33.83 -39.88
N HIS A 265 23.86 -34.73 -39.84
CA HIS A 265 22.54 -34.41 -39.30
C HIS A 265 22.59 -34.15 -37.79
N GLU A 266 23.30 -34.98 -37.02
CA GLU A 266 23.51 -34.75 -35.59
C GLU A 266 24.26 -33.44 -35.32
N LYS A 267 25.28 -33.13 -36.11
CA LYS A 267 26.02 -31.86 -36.03
C LYS A 267 25.12 -30.67 -36.35
N LYS A 268 24.28 -30.77 -37.38
CA LYS A 268 23.33 -29.71 -37.74
C LYS A 268 22.31 -29.49 -36.62
N GLY A 269 21.77 -30.56 -36.05
CA GLY A 269 20.86 -30.50 -34.90
C GLY A 269 21.52 -29.83 -33.69
N ALA A 270 22.68 -30.32 -33.26
CA ALA A 270 23.39 -29.76 -32.10
C ALA A 270 23.81 -28.29 -32.31
N LYS A 271 24.05 -27.86 -33.55
CA LYS A 271 24.30 -26.44 -33.87
C LYS A 271 23.04 -25.59 -33.76
N ALA A 272 21.91 -26.08 -34.26
CA ALA A 272 20.62 -25.40 -34.10
C ALA A 272 20.27 -25.27 -32.61
N ASP A 273 20.39 -26.36 -31.84
CA ASP A 273 20.13 -26.36 -30.40
C ASP A 273 21.02 -25.36 -29.64
N LEU A 274 22.28 -25.19 -30.08
CA LEU A 274 23.25 -24.23 -29.51
C LEU A 274 22.86 -22.78 -29.83
N GLU A 275 22.44 -22.52 -31.08
CA GLU A 275 21.95 -21.22 -31.49
C GLU A 275 20.70 -20.82 -30.68
N ASP A 276 19.76 -21.75 -30.51
CA ASP A 276 18.55 -21.55 -29.73
C ASP A 276 18.87 -21.32 -28.25
N SER A 277 19.79 -22.10 -27.66
CA SER A 277 20.25 -21.86 -26.28
C SER A 277 20.93 -20.51 -26.09
N SER A 278 21.74 -20.06 -27.06
CA SER A 278 22.36 -18.73 -26.99
C SER A 278 21.32 -17.63 -27.04
N LYS A 279 20.30 -17.74 -27.90
CA LYS A 279 19.17 -16.80 -27.94
C LYS A 279 18.40 -16.78 -26.62
N GLU A 280 18.15 -17.95 -26.05
CA GLU A 280 17.49 -18.12 -24.74
C GLU A 280 18.27 -17.41 -23.62
N ILE A 281 19.60 -17.55 -23.55
CA ILE A 281 20.42 -16.84 -22.55
C ILE A 281 20.34 -15.31 -22.73
N LEU A 282 20.42 -14.81 -23.96
CA LEU A 282 20.34 -13.37 -24.21
C LEU A 282 18.99 -12.79 -23.75
N GLN A 283 17.89 -13.49 -24.05
CA GLN A 283 16.56 -13.11 -23.59
C GLN A 283 16.45 -13.14 -22.06
N LEU A 284 17.04 -14.14 -21.40
CA LEU A 284 17.04 -14.22 -19.93
C LEU A 284 17.88 -13.12 -19.27
N ILE A 285 19.01 -12.73 -19.88
CA ILE A 285 19.83 -11.60 -19.41
C ILE A 285 19.05 -10.28 -19.56
N GLU A 286 18.42 -10.03 -20.71
CA GLU A 286 17.57 -8.86 -20.92
C GLU A 286 16.41 -8.81 -19.91
N ARG A 287 15.82 -9.97 -19.62
CA ARG A 287 14.78 -10.12 -18.60
C ARG A 287 15.29 -9.85 -17.18
N GLN A 288 16.53 -10.27 -16.88
CA GLN A 288 17.19 -9.96 -15.61
C GLN A 288 17.45 -8.46 -15.46
N ASP A 289 17.92 -7.79 -16.52
CA ASP A 289 18.15 -6.34 -16.54
C ASP A 289 16.82 -5.58 -16.36
N THR A 290 15.75 -6.04 -17.01
CA THR A 290 14.39 -5.50 -16.85
C THR A 290 13.91 -5.63 -15.40
N LEU A 291 14.11 -6.80 -14.78
CA LEU A 291 13.79 -7.00 -13.37
C LEU A 291 14.59 -6.06 -12.46
N ALA A 292 15.88 -5.84 -12.73
CA ALA A 292 16.72 -4.92 -11.96
C ALA A 292 16.23 -3.46 -12.06
N GLN A 293 15.77 -3.02 -13.23
CA GLN A 293 15.15 -1.71 -13.41
C GLN A 293 13.84 -1.59 -12.62
N ILE A 294 13.00 -2.63 -12.65
CA ILE A 294 11.74 -2.66 -11.91
C ILE A 294 11.99 -2.66 -10.40
N LYS A 295 12.94 -3.44 -9.90
CA LYS A 295 13.36 -3.43 -8.48
C LYS A 295 13.67 -2.01 -8.00
N THR A 296 14.38 -1.22 -8.81
CA THR A 296 14.71 0.17 -8.49
C THR A 296 13.46 1.04 -8.37
N SER A 297 12.51 0.91 -9.29
CA SER A 297 11.22 1.62 -9.24
C SER A 297 10.40 1.21 -8.02
N VAL A 298 10.36 -0.09 -7.74
CA VAL A 298 9.55 -0.67 -6.68
C VAL A 298 10.07 -0.31 -5.28
N GLU A 299 11.38 -0.05 -5.11
CA GLU A 299 11.89 0.50 -3.84
C GLU A 299 11.27 1.86 -3.50
N GLN A 300 11.04 2.72 -4.49
CA GLN A 300 10.31 3.96 -4.27
C GLN A 300 8.84 3.68 -3.94
N THR A 301 8.20 2.75 -4.65
CA THR A 301 6.82 2.33 -4.38
C THR A 301 6.68 1.78 -2.95
N LYS A 302 7.67 1.06 -2.41
CA LYS A 302 7.68 0.58 -1.02
C LYS A 302 7.74 1.71 0.00
N LEU A 303 8.49 2.77 -0.28
CA LEU A 303 8.49 3.97 0.57
C LEU A 303 7.11 4.63 0.56
N ASP A 304 6.50 4.73 -0.62
CA ASP A 304 5.15 5.28 -0.79
C ASP A 304 4.10 4.44 -0.04
N ILE A 305 4.20 3.10 -0.07
CA ILE A 305 3.35 2.17 0.70
C ILE A 305 3.49 2.40 2.21
N LYS A 306 4.72 2.56 2.72
CA LYS A 306 4.95 2.83 4.15
C LYS A 306 4.37 4.18 4.57
N GLN A 307 4.52 5.20 3.72
CA GLN A 307 3.90 6.50 3.96
C GLN A 307 2.37 6.38 3.95
N LEU A 308 1.81 5.64 3.01
CA LEU A 308 0.37 5.40 2.89
C LEU A 308 -0.19 4.69 4.14
N SER A 309 0.47 3.63 4.61
CA SER A 309 0.13 2.96 5.88
C SER A 309 0.12 3.94 7.05
N SER A 310 1.15 4.80 7.17
CA SER A 310 1.18 5.84 8.19
C SER A 310 0.05 6.86 8.06
N GLN A 311 -0.35 7.21 6.82
CA GLN A 311 -1.47 8.13 6.57
C GLN A 311 -2.81 7.50 6.96
N ILE A 312 -3.03 6.22 6.66
CA ILE A 312 -4.22 5.47 7.08
C ILE A 312 -4.29 5.41 8.61
N ASN A 313 -3.15 5.23 9.29
CA ASN A 313 -3.10 5.21 10.75
C ASN A 313 -3.50 6.56 11.40
N THR A 314 -3.52 7.67 10.65
CA THR A 314 -4.04 8.94 11.19
C THR A 314 -5.55 8.89 11.44
N PHE A 315 -6.30 8.08 10.68
CA PHE A 315 -7.74 7.85 10.93
C PHE A 315 -7.98 7.11 12.24
N VAL A 316 -7.09 6.18 12.61
CA VAL A 316 -7.13 5.50 13.91
C VAL A 316 -7.02 6.51 15.04
N ASN A 317 -6.13 7.51 14.91
CA ASN A 317 -5.96 8.55 15.92
C ASN A 317 -7.17 9.48 16.03
N ILE A 318 -7.86 9.78 14.93
CA ILE A 318 -9.08 10.59 14.94
C ILE A 318 -10.19 9.86 15.70
N TRP A 319 -10.38 8.58 15.42
CA TRP A 319 -11.36 7.75 16.14
C TRP A 319 -10.94 7.47 17.60
N ASN A 320 -9.64 7.49 17.92
CA ASN A 320 -9.15 7.43 19.31
C ASN A 320 -9.38 8.73 20.09
N ALA A 321 -9.22 9.89 19.45
CA ALA A 321 -9.38 11.18 20.10
C ALA A 321 -10.84 11.47 20.47
N HIS A 322 -11.77 10.81 19.79
CA HIS A 322 -13.19 10.77 20.13
C HIS A 322 -13.50 9.61 21.07
N ASP A 323 -12.73 9.48 22.16
CA ASP A 323 -13.04 8.53 23.24
C ASP A 323 -14.34 8.98 23.93
N LEU A 324 -15.46 8.71 23.24
CA LEU A 324 -16.81 8.78 23.75
C LEU A 324 -16.91 7.96 25.03
N HIS A 325 -16.00 7.01 25.26
CA HIS A 325 -15.81 6.31 26.50
C HIS A 325 -15.49 7.25 27.67
N SER A 326 -14.53 8.18 27.55
CA SER A 326 -14.26 9.15 28.63
C SER A 326 -15.44 10.08 28.85
N PHE A 327 -16.15 10.43 27.78
CA PHE A 327 -17.39 11.18 27.90
C PHE A 327 -18.49 10.35 28.61
N ASN A 328 -18.60 9.07 28.29
CA ASN A 328 -19.53 8.12 28.90
C ASN A 328 -19.19 7.86 30.35
N GLU A 329 -17.92 7.76 30.73
CA GLU A 329 -17.48 7.69 32.14
C GLU A 329 -17.85 8.97 32.89
N GLN A 330 -17.67 10.15 32.27
CA GLN A 330 -18.07 11.42 32.87
C GLN A 330 -19.60 11.56 32.97
N LEU A 331 -20.33 11.06 31.98
CA LEU A 331 -21.78 10.97 32.04
C LEU A 331 -22.21 9.99 33.14
N ASP A 332 -21.63 8.80 33.20
CA ASP A 332 -21.92 7.77 34.19
C ASP A 332 -21.69 8.30 35.62
N TYR A 333 -20.58 9.01 35.82
CA TYR A 333 -20.32 9.73 37.05
C TYR A 333 -21.34 10.83 37.34
N ALA A 334 -21.76 11.60 36.33
CA ALA A 334 -22.76 12.66 36.50
C ALA A 334 -24.17 12.11 36.76
N VAL A 335 -24.50 10.92 36.24
CA VAL A 335 -25.78 10.26 36.46
C VAL A 335 -25.80 9.38 37.71
N ASN A 336 -24.65 9.08 38.31
CA ASN A 336 -24.56 8.30 39.54
C ASN A 336 -25.55 8.85 40.62
N PRO A 337 -26.45 8.01 41.17
CA PRO A 337 -27.48 8.44 42.11
C PRO A 337 -26.92 9.05 43.39
N ASP A 338 -25.69 8.70 43.78
CA ASP A 338 -25.02 9.21 44.98
C ASP A 338 -24.39 10.59 44.79
N VAL A 339 -24.25 11.06 43.54
CA VAL A 339 -23.70 12.37 43.21
C VAL A 339 -24.81 13.42 43.18
N GLN A 340 -24.77 14.36 44.14
CA GLN A 340 -25.71 15.48 44.16
C GLN A 340 -25.48 16.41 42.97
N ILE A 341 -26.56 16.68 42.22
CA ILE A 341 -26.55 17.65 41.13
C ILE A 341 -26.39 19.05 41.72
N ASN A 342 -25.32 19.74 41.35
CA ASN A 342 -25.05 21.10 41.84
C ASN A 342 -25.73 22.16 40.94
N LYS A 343 -25.82 23.39 41.45
CA LYS A 343 -26.39 24.55 40.73
C LYS A 343 -25.72 24.90 39.38
N PHE A 344 -24.55 24.32 39.08
CA PHE A 344 -23.83 24.54 37.83
C PHE A 344 -24.18 23.52 36.74
N PHE A 345 -24.96 22.49 37.06
CA PHE A 345 -25.35 21.46 36.11
C PHE A 345 -26.10 22.00 34.87
N PRO A 346 -27.04 22.96 34.98
CA PRO A 346 -27.63 23.58 33.80
C PRO A 346 -26.61 24.29 32.90
N LYS A 347 -25.58 24.93 33.50
CA LYS A 347 -24.50 25.57 32.75
C LYS A 347 -23.60 24.54 32.06
N LYS A 348 -23.31 23.42 32.71
CA LYS A 348 -22.60 22.27 32.10
C LYS A 348 -23.35 21.76 30.87
N ILE A 349 -24.65 21.49 31.03
CA ILE A 349 -25.54 21.07 29.94
C ILE A 349 -25.50 22.05 28.76
N ALA A 350 -25.63 23.35 29.02
CA ALA A 350 -25.59 24.37 27.97
C ALA A 350 -24.25 24.38 27.21
N ASN A 351 -23.13 24.26 27.92
CA ASN A 351 -21.81 24.21 27.31
C ASN A 351 -21.58 22.93 26.49
N THR A 352 -22.00 21.78 27.00
CA THR A 352 -21.97 20.51 26.26
C THR A 352 -22.81 20.59 24.97
N ARG A 353 -23.95 21.28 25.03
CA ARG A 353 -24.81 21.48 23.85
C ARG A 353 -24.08 22.25 22.74
N GLU A 354 -23.39 23.34 23.07
CA GLU A 354 -22.66 24.13 22.07
C GLU A 354 -21.45 23.37 21.49
N LEU A 355 -20.75 22.60 22.33
CA LEU A 355 -19.70 21.69 21.87
C LEU A 355 -20.24 20.68 20.86
N TYR A 356 -21.38 20.06 21.17
CA TYR A 356 -22.01 19.07 20.31
C TYR A 356 -22.55 19.65 19.02
N LYS A 357 -23.12 20.85 19.02
CA LYS A 357 -23.49 21.53 17.77
C LYS A 357 -22.28 21.71 16.85
N THR A 358 -21.15 22.09 17.43
CA THR A 358 -19.89 22.20 16.67
C THR A 358 -19.52 20.83 16.10
N LEU A 359 -19.48 19.79 16.93
CA LEU A 359 -19.10 18.44 16.52
C LEU A 359 -20.04 17.84 15.46
N ILE A 360 -21.35 18.05 15.58
CA ILE A 360 -22.36 17.68 14.58
C ILE A 360 -21.99 18.26 13.23
N GLY A 361 -21.72 19.57 13.16
CA GLY A 361 -21.36 20.22 11.90
C GLY A 361 -20.12 19.63 11.25
N LEU A 362 -19.10 19.27 12.05
CA LEU A 362 -17.87 18.64 11.55
C LEU A 362 -18.09 17.23 11.04
N LEU A 363 -18.85 16.42 11.79
CA LEU A 363 -19.15 15.05 11.39
C LEU A 363 -19.98 15.04 10.11
N GLU A 364 -20.93 15.98 9.96
CA GLU A 364 -21.69 16.17 8.73
C GLU A 364 -20.79 16.64 7.56
N GLU A 365 -19.82 17.52 7.81
CA GLU A 365 -18.88 17.99 6.79
C GLU A 365 -17.93 16.88 6.35
N TYR A 366 -17.41 16.07 7.28
CA TYR A 366 -16.62 14.87 6.99
C TYR A 366 -17.45 13.82 6.23
N ALA A 367 -18.68 13.57 6.66
CA ALA A 367 -19.58 12.61 6.06
C ALA A 367 -19.95 12.95 4.61
N LYS A 368 -20.22 14.23 4.33
CA LYS A 368 -20.44 14.72 2.95
C LYS A 368 -19.24 14.42 2.06
N GLY A 369 -18.05 14.43 2.65
CA GLY A 369 -16.78 14.32 1.95
C GLY A 369 -16.57 15.47 0.97
N SER A 370 -15.38 15.54 0.39
CA SER A 370 -15.19 16.28 -0.84
C SER A 370 -15.78 15.45 -1.98
N VAL A 371 -16.94 15.84 -2.49
CA VAL A 371 -17.52 15.31 -3.73
C VAL A 371 -16.61 15.75 -4.89
N ASP A 372 -15.50 15.05 -5.06
CA ASP A 372 -14.61 15.24 -6.21
C ASP A 372 -15.25 14.49 -7.38
N ARG A 373 -16.10 15.18 -8.13
CA ARG A 373 -16.69 14.71 -9.40
C ARG A 373 -15.66 14.37 -10.48
N GLU A 374 -14.38 14.66 -10.27
CA GLU A 374 -13.33 14.53 -11.28
C GLU A 374 -12.77 13.11 -11.42
N ASP A 375 -12.97 12.22 -10.44
CA ASP A 375 -12.40 10.86 -10.47
C ASP A 375 -13.33 9.78 -11.06
N GLU A 376 -14.63 10.06 -11.28
CA GLU A 376 -15.56 9.10 -11.92
C GLU A 376 -15.34 8.98 -13.44
N GLU A 377 -14.87 10.04 -14.12
CA GLU A 377 -14.71 10.02 -15.58
C GLU A 377 -13.47 9.26 -16.07
N THR A 378 -12.47 8.99 -15.23
CA THR A 378 -11.21 8.36 -15.66
C THR A 378 -11.12 6.84 -15.46
N LEU A 379 -12.03 6.22 -14.70
CA LEU A 379 -12.02 4.77 -14.46
C LEU A 379 -12.87 3.96 -15.46
N CYS A 380 -13.72 4.60 -16.27
CA CYS A 380 -14.69 3.91 -17.15
C CYS A 380 -14.35 3.84 -18.65
N ASN A 381 -13.15 4.20 -19.11
CA ASN A 381 -12.77 3.99 -20.53
C ASN A 381 -11.60 2.99 -20.70
N PRO A 382 -11.83 1.66 -20.63
CA PRO A 382 -10.86 0.67 -21.09
C PRO A 382 -11.11 0.21 -22.55
N THR A 383 -12.14 0.71 -23.24
CA THR A 383 -12.51 0.24 -24.59
C THR A 383 -12.26 1.32 -25.63
N ASP A 384 -11.17 1.17 -26.40
CA ASP A 384 -11.06 1.46 -27.85
C ASP A 384 -9.60 1.75 -28.30
N ALA A 385 -8.67 0.85 -27.96
CA ALA A 385 -7.30 0.94 -28.49
C ALA A 385 -6.68 -0.42 -28.86
N THR A 386 -7.48 -1.37 -29.34
CA THR A 386 -6.96 -2.59 -30.00
C THR A 386 -7.89 -3.05 -31.12
N THR A 387 -7.93 -2.29 -32.22
CA THR A 387 -8.28 -2.85 -33.53
C THR A 387 -7.57 -2.04 -34.61
N GLU A 388 -6.32 -2.43 -34.92
CA GLU A 388 -5.70 -2.37 -36.26
C GLU A 388 -4.22 -2.77 -36.15
N ALA A 389 -3.94 -4.04 -36.43
CA ALA A 389 -2.72 -4.54 -37.08
C ALA A 389 -2.98 -5.97 -37.58
#